data_AF-B2TP02-F1
#
_entry.id   AF-B2TP02-F1
#
_cell.length_a   1.000
_cell.length_b   1.000
_cell.length_c   1.000
_cell.angle_alpha   90.00
_cell.angle_beta   90.00
_cell.angle_gamma   90.00
#
_symmetry.space_group_name_H-M   'P 1'
#
loop_
_entity.id
_entity.type
_entity.pdbx_description
1 polymer ?
#
loop_
_entity_poly.entity_id
_entity_poly.type
_entity_poly.pdbx_seq_one_letter_code
_entity_poly.pdbx_strand_id
1 'polypeptide(L)'
;MKGRPSGSKNKVLHIWNDEEKEYLKKITSGHHYAEIQKMINKKFDLNLTINQIKGAISRYKLNTGFTGHLPKGNIPHNKGMKGIYAKGSEKTWFKKGQIPFNHKSVGSERITKDGYIEIKIAESNKWRLKHQLVWEKYNGLIPQKHVVIFADGDKRNFDIKNLILISRSKLLIMNKNKLIYNNAELTKTGIVIASIQEKIRERKRR
;
A
#
# COMPACT_ATOMS: atom_id res chain seq x y z
N MET A 1 -1.28 22.44 8.23
CA MET A 1 -1.10 22.27 6.77
C MET A 1 -2.41 22.61 6.08
N LYS A 2 -2.46 23.69 5.28
CA LYS A 2 -3.64 23.97 4.43
C LYS A 2 -3.77 22.82 3.44
N GLY A 3 -4.92 22.15 3.44
CA GLY A 3 -5.21 21.03 2.55
C GLY A 3 -5.06 21.41 1.07
N ARG A 4 -4.87 20.39 0.23
CA ARG A 4 -4.80 20.55 -1.24
C ARG A 4 -6.03 21.34 -1.72
N PRO A 5 -5.87 22.43 -2.47
CA PRO A 5 -7.02 23.18 -2.96
C PRO A 5 -7.91 22.25 -3.79
N SER A 6 -9.21 22.21 -3.44
CA SER A 6 -10.21 21.50 -4.24
C SER A 6 -10.23 22.09 -5.64
N GLY A 7 -10.15 21.25 -6.67
CA GLY A 7 -10.14 21.68 -8.06
C GLY A 7 -11.29 22.65 -8.37
N SER A 8 -11.00 23.64 -9.22
CA SER A 8 -11.98 24.64 -9.67
C SER A 8 -13.26 23.97 -10.16
N LYS A 9 -14.39 24.32 -9.54
CA LYS A 9 -15.73 23.77 -9.83
C LYS A 9 -16.37 24.36 -11.11
N ASN A 10 -15.74 25.38 -11.72
CA ASN A 10 -16.24 26.02 -12.94
C ASN A 10 -15.21 25.90 -14.07
N LYS A 11 -15.19 24.76 -14.75
CA LYS A 11 -14.45 24.61 -16.01
C LYS A 11 -15.48 24.73 -17.14
N VAL A 12 -15.47 25.84 -17.86
CA VAL A 12 -16.28 26.00 -19.07
C VAL A 12 -15.84 24.93 -20.07
N LEU A 13 -16.76 24.02 -20.39
CA LEU A 13 -16.52 22.96 -21.36
C LEU A 13 -16.75 23.53 -22.75
N HIS A 14 -15.76 23.42 -23.63
CA HIS A 14 -15.95 23.73 -25.05
C HIS A 14 -16.95 22.74 -25.64
N ILE A 15 -18.01 23.27 -26.24
CA ILE A 15 -19.00 22.49 -26.97
C ILE A 15 -18.52 22.41 -28.41
N TRP A 16 -18.21 21.19 -28.86
CA TRP A 16 -17.67 20.95 -30.19
C TRP A 16 -18.78 20.98 -31.24
N ASN A 17 -18.65 21.85 -32.23
CA ASN A 17 -19.52 21.86 -33.40
C ASN A 17 -19.10 20.75 -34.40
N ASP A 18 -19.91 20.51 -35.44
CA ASP A 18 -19.66 19.39 -36.36
C ASP A 18 -18.45 19.64 -37.28
N GLU A 19 -18.20 20.90 -37.67
CA GLU A 19 -17.01 21.29 -38.45
C GLU A 19 -15.70 21.08 -37.67
N GLU A 20 -15.68 21.41 -36.38
CA GLU A 20 -14.55 21.18 -35.47
C GLU A 20 -14.31 19.69 -35.27
N LYS A 21 -15.38 18.88 -35.14
CA LYS A 21 -15.25 17.42 -35.02
C LYS A 21 -14.69 16.80 -36.29
N GLU A 22 -15.16 17.23 -37.46
CA GLU A 22 -14.67 16.73 -38.75
C GLU A 22 -13.19 17.12 -38.96
N TYR A 23 -12.85 18.37 -38.66
CA TYR A 23 -11.47 18.82 -38.71
C TYR A 23 -10.58 18.07 -37.71
N LEU A 24 -11.03 17.89 -36.47
CA LEU A 24 -10.33 17.10 -35.45
C LEU A 24 -10.10 15.67 -35.95
N LYS A 25 -11.10 15.01 -36.52
CA LYS A 25 -10.97 13.66 -37.10
C LYS A 25 -9.90 13.62 -38.19
N LYS A 26 -9.85 14.64 -39.06
CA LYS A 26 -8.86 14.73 -40.16
C LYS A 26 -7.43 14.89 -39.66
N ILE A 27 -7.20 15.72 -38.65
CA ILE A 27 -5.83 16.03 -38.18
C ILE A 27 -5.30 15.07 -37.11
N THR A 28 -6.17 14.31 -36.44
CA THR A 28 -5.78 13.54 -35.24
C THR A 28 -4.71 12.49 -35.56
N SER A 29 -4.83 11.79 -36.69
CA SER A 29 -3.85 10.77 -37.07
C SER A 29 -2.48 11.38 -37.35
N GLY A 30 -1.42 10.84 -36.75
CA GLY A 30 -0.04 11.22 -37.03
C GLY A 30 0.49 12.46 -36.30
N HIS A 31 -0.34 13.16 -35.52
CA HIS A 31 0.06 14.38 -34.80
C HIS A 31 0.00 14.22 -33.27
N HIS A 32 0.98 14.79 -32.57
CA HIS A 32 0.97 14.82 -31.12
C HIS A 32 -0.09 15.80 -30.60
N TYR A 33 -0.59 15.58 -29.37
CA TYR A 33 -1.63 16.42 -28.78
C TYR A 33 -1.33 17.93 -28.80
N ALA A 34 -0.07 18.31 -28.64
CA ALA A 34 0.36 19.71 -28.69
C ALA A 34 0.25 20.32 -30.12
N GLU A 35 0.47 19.51 -31.15
CA GLU A 35 0.35 19.94 -32.55
C GLU A 35 -1.13 20.06 -32.94
N ILE A 36 -1.94 19.06 -32.58
CA ILE A 36 -3.40 19.07 -32.78
C ILE A 36 -4.03 20.32 -32.12
N GLN A 37 -3.60 20.64 -30.90
CA GLN A 37 -4.06 21.84 -30.20
C GLN A 37 -3.71 23.12 -30.97
N LYS A 38 -2.47 23.27 -31.44
CA LYS A 38 -2.04 24.44 -32.22
C LYS A 38 -2.85 24.56 -33.52
N MET A 39 -3.10 23.45 -34.23
CA MET A 39 -3.86 23.45 -35.48
C MET A 39 -5.32 23.86 -35.29
N ILE A 40 -6.01 23.31 -34.28
CA ILE A 40 -7.42 23.66 -33.99
C ILE A 40 -7.55 25.09 -33.52
N ASN A 41 -6.71 25.52 -32.57
CA ASN A 41 -6.73 26.88 -32.05
C ASN A 41 -6.47 27.89 -33.18
N LYS A 42 -5.53 27.61 -34.08
CA LYS A 42 -5.24 28.48 -35.23
C LYS A 42 -6.37 28.52 -36.27
N LYS A 43 -7.03 27.39 -36.55
CA LYS A 43 -8.07 27.32 -37.59
C LYS A 43 -9.39 27.97 -37.16
N PHE A 44 -9.78 27.79 -35.90
CA PHE A 44 -11.09 28.24 -35.39
C PHE A 44 -10.98 29.42 -34.41
N ASP A 45 -9.80 30.02 -34.29
CA ASP A 45 -9.49 31.11 -33.34
C ASP A 45 -9.92 30.78 -31.90
N LEU A 46 -9.58 29.58 -31.45
CA LEU A 46 -9.93 29.06 -30.13
C LEU A 46 -8.74 29.08 -29.18
N ASN A 47 -9.02 29.09 -27.87
CA ASN A 47 -8.01 28.97 -26.82
C ASN A 47 -8.16 27.66 -26.04
N LEU A 48 -8.21 26.53 -26.74
CA LEU A 48 -8.32 25.21 -26.11
C LEU A 48 -6.99 24.78 -25.48
N THR A 49 -7.09 24.16 -24.31
CA THR A 49 -6.00 23.51 -23.59
C THR A 49 -5.73 22.10 -24.12
N ILE A 50 -4.51 21.60 -23.95
CA ILE A 50 -4.13 20.21 -24.31
C ILE A 50 -5.09 19.18 -23.68
N ASN A 51 -5.57 19.42 -22.46
CA ASN A 51 -6.49 18.50 -21.78
C ASN A 51 -7.89 18.49 -22.42
N GLN A 52 -8.37 19.61 -22.97
CA GLN A 52 -9.63 19.64 -23.72
C GLN A 52 -9.50 18.86 -25.03
N ILE A 53 -8.37 18.97 -25.73
CA ILE A 53 -8.06 18.17 -26.93
C ILE A 53 -7.98 16.68 -26.59
N LYS A 54 -7.26 16.30 -25.53
CA LYS A 54 -7.20 14.90 -25.06
C LYS A 54 -8.59 14.36 -24.73
N GLY A 55 -9.41 15.14 -24.04
CA GLY A 55 -10.79 14.78 -23.71
C GLY A 55 -11.66 14.60 -24.97
N ALA A 56 -11.51 15.47 -25.97
CA ALA A 56 -12.24 15.37 -27.23
C ALA A 56 -11.85 14.14 -28.04
N ILE A 57 -10.54 13.90 -28.21
CA ILE A 57 -10.02 12.70 -28.90
C ILE A 57 -10.55 11.42 -28.23
N SER A 58 -10.53 11.35 -26.90
CA SER A 58 -11.09 10.22 -26.16
C SER A 58 -12.62 10.08 -26.34
N ARG A 59 -13.37 11.19 -26.27
CA ARG A 59 -14.83 11.21 -26.40
C ARG A 59 -15.30 10.77 -27.78
N TYR A 60 -14.59 11.22 -28.82
CA TYR A 60 -14.90 10.90 -30.21
C TYR A 60 -14.18 9.65 -30.74
N LYS A 61 -13.55 8.87 -29.85
CA LYS A 61 -12.86 7.61 -30.15
C LYS A 61 -11.83 7.75 -31.28
N LEU A 62 -11.12 8.88 -31.31
CA LEU A 62 -10.07 9.14 -32.29
C LEU A 62 -8.73 8.62 -31.76
N ASN A 63 -7.82 8.26 -32.67
CA ASN A 63 -6.51 7.73 -32.32
C ASN A 63 -5.41 8.53 -33.03
N THR A 64 -4.42 8.99 -32.27
CA THR A 64 -3.28 9.74 -32.82
C THR A 64 -2.25 8.84 -33.52
N GLY A 65 -2.32 7.53 -33.30
CA GLY A 65 -1.35 6.56 -33.83
C GLY A 65 -0.09 6.41 -32.97
N PHE A 66 0.12 7.28 -31.97
CA PHE A 66 1.22 7.15 -31.03
C PHE A 66 0.86 6.15 -29.92
N THR A 67 1.63 5.07 -29.82
CA THR A 67 1.43 4.02 -28.80
C THR A 67 2.15 4.32 -27.49
N GLY A 68 3.11 5.25 -27.49
CA GLY A 68 3.97 5.54 -26.33
C GLY A 68 4.97 4.41 -26.02
N HIS A 69 5.05 3.38 -26.85
CA HIS A 69 6.03 2.31 -26.72
C HIS A 69 7.34 2.68 -27.43
N LEU A 70 8.46 2.28 -26.83
CA LEU A 70 9.75 2.34 -27.52
C LEU A 70 9.80 1.23 -28.58
N PRO A 71 10.27 1.51 -29.81
CA PRO A 71 10.33 0.51 -30.85
C PRO A 71 11.28 -0.63 -30.47
N LYS A 72 11.00 -1.85 -30.95
CA LYS A 72 11.86 -3.01 -30.74
C LYS A 72 13.25 -2.71 -31.31
N GLY A 73 14.30 -2.90 -30.49
CA GLY A 73 15.67 -2.57 -30.86
C GLY A 73 16.14 -1.19 -30.40
N ASN A 74 15.28 -0.38 -29.75
CA ASN A 74 15.71 0.87 -29.16
C ASN A 74 16.76 0.64 -28.05
N ILE A 75 17.95 1.18 -28.24
CA ILE A 75 19.05 1.11 -27.27
C ILE A 75 19.04 2.39 -26.45
N PRO A 76 18.80 2.32 -25.12
CA PRO A 76 18.93 3.48 -24.25
C PRO A 76 20.34 4.08 -24.33
N HIS A 77 20.44 5.41 -24.27
CA HIS A 77 21.72 6.15 -24.37
C HIS A 77 22.79 5.72 -23.35
N ASN A 78 22.39 5.02 -22.29
CA ASN A 78 23.20 4.62 -21.15
C ASN A 78 23.47 3.11 -21.14
N LYS A 79 23.05 2.38 -22.17
CA LYS A 79 23.29 0.94 -22.27
C LYS A 79 24.81 0.70 -22.31
N GLY A 80 25.32 -0.07 -21.35
CA GLY A 80 26.74 -0.39 -21.23
C GLY A 80 27.57 0.63 -20.44
N MET A 81 27.01 1.78 -20.09
CA MET A 81 27.69 2.78 -19.28
C MET A 81 27.45 2.49 -17.79
N LYS A 82 28.53 2.24 -17.04
CA LYS A 82 28.47 2.06 -15.58
C LYS A 82 28.72 3.40 -14.88
N GLY A 83 28.01 3.65 -13.78
CA GLY A 83 28.25 4.82 -12.94
C GLY A 83 27.78 6.15 -13.54
N ILE A 84 26.74 6.15 -14.39
CA ILE A 84 26.07 7.41 -14.74
C ILE A 84 25.20 7.84 -13.58
N TYR A 85 25.45 9.06 -13.09
CA TYR A 85 24.64 9.72 -12.09
C TYR A 85 24.66 11.23 -12.32
N ALA A 86 23.68 11.93 -11.78
CA ALA A 86 23.66 13.39 -11.82
C ALA A 86 24.78 13.95 -10.91
N LYS A 87 25.56 14.91 -11.43
CA LYS A 87 26.62 15.60 -10.67
C LYS A 87 26.01 16.23 -9.41
N GLY A 88 26.59 15.95 -8.25
CA GLY A 88 26.12 16.39 -6.93
C GLY A 88 25.33 15.34 -6.14
N SER A 89 24.88 14.25 -6.76
CA SER A 89 24.17 13.15 -6.08
C SER A 89 25.08 12.33 -5.14
N GLU A 90 26.40 12.41 -5.33
CA GLU A 90 27.42 11.72 -4.54
C GLU A 90 27.39 12.14 -3.06
N LYS A 91 26.95 13.37 -2.79
CA LYS A 91 26.82 13.91 -1.43
C LYS A 91 25.80 13.17 -0.58
N THR A 92 24.81 12.53 -1.19
CA THR A 92 23.75 11.77 -0.52
C THR A 92 23.95 10.26 -0.58
N TRP A 93 25.08 9.78 -1.10
CA TRP A 93 25.35 8.35 -1.15
C TRP A 93 25.65 7.79 0.24
N PHE A 94 25.13 6.58 0.50
CA PHE A 94 25.46 5.85 1.71
C PHE A 94 26.94 5.50 1.68
N LYS A 95 27.68 5.97 2.68
CA LYS A 95 29.09 5.59 2.87
C LYS A 95 29.14 4.20 3.49
N LYS A 96 30.17 3.42 3.13
CA LYS A 96 30.41 2.11 3.78
C LYS A 96 30.54 2.31 5.29
N GLY A 97 29.78 1.55 6.08
CA GLY A 97 29.75 1.68 7.55
C GLY A 97 28.87 2.81 8.09
N GLN A 98 28.19 3.58 7.23
CA GLN A 98 27.26 4.61 7.68
C GLN A 98 26.01 3.96 8.29
N ILE A 99 25.84 4.17 9.60
CA ILE A 99 24.65 3.73 10.32
C ILE A 99 23.53 4.74 10.07
N PRO A 100 22.33 4.30 9.60
CA PRO A 100 21.18 5.19 9.44
C PRO A 100 20.77 5.84 10.77
N PHE A 101 20.28 7.08 10.74
CA PHE A 101 19.89 7.80 11.96
C PHE A 101 18.81 7.06 12.79
N ASN A 102 17.96 6.29 12.11
CA ASN A 102 16.86 5.53 12.70
C ASN A 102 17.26 4.12 13.13
N HIS A 103 18.55 3.77 13.05
CA HIS A 103 19.04 2.49 13.53
C HIS A 103 18.77 2.34 15.03
N LYS A 104 18.45 1.11 15.42
CA LYS A 104 18.21 0.68 16.79
C LYS A 104 19.09 -0.52 17.09
N SER A 105 19.68 -0.58 18.27
CA SER A 105 20.45 -1.75 18.70
C SER A 105 19.55 -2.96 18.95
N VAL A 106 20.12 -4.16 18.88
CA VAL A 106 19.45 -5.39 19.34
C VAL A 106 19.00 -5.22 20.80
N GLY A 107 17.79 -5.67 21.12
CA GLY A 107 17.13 -5.46 22.41
C GLY A 107 16.27 -4.19 22.49
N SER A 108 16.40 -3.25 21.54
CA SER A 108 15.52 -2.08 21.50
C SER A 108 14.06 -2.48 21.34
N GLU A 109 13.17 -1.77 22.02
CA GLU A 109 11.72 -1.93 21.91
C GLU A 109 11.11 -0.85 21.02
N ARG A 110 10.03 -1.20 20.30
CA ARG A 110 9.19 -0.24 19.57
C ARG A 110 7.73 -0.63 19.62
N ILE A 111 6.86 0.36 19.47
CA ILE A 111 5.41 0.16 19.36
C ILE A 111 5.02 0.11 17.89
N THR A 112 4.27 -0.92 17.48
CA THR A 112 3.73 -1.05 16.13
C THR A 112 2.53 -0.14 15.92
N LYS A 113 2.12 0.07 14.66
CA LYS A 113 0.89 0.81 14.33
C LYS A 113 -0.35 0.26 15.03
N ASP A 114 -0.38 -1.06 15.26
CA ASP A 114 -1.48 -1.76 15.91
C ASP A 114 -1.36 -1.77 17.45
N GLY A 115 -0.36 -1.11 18.02
CA GLY A 115 -0.18 -0.96 19.47
C GLY A 115 0.53 -2.11 20.17
N TYR A 116 1.14 -3.05 19.44
CA TYR A 116 1.95 -4.13 20.04
C TYR A 116 3.40 -3.67 20.25
N ILE A 117 4.08 -4.27 21.22
CA ILE A 117 5.52 -4.06 21.42
C ILE A 117 6.32 -5.12 20.66
N GLU A 118 7.31 -4.68 19.90
CA GLU A 118 8.32 -5.52 19.25
C GLU A 118 9.70 -5.27 19.84
N ILE A 119 10.52 -6.34 19.90
CA ILE A 119 11.92 -6.30 20.30
C ILE A 119 12.78 -6.63 19.08
N LYS A 120 13.83 -5.84 18.85
CA LYS A 120 14.84 -6.16 17.82
C LYS A 120 15.66 -7.36 18.29
N ILE A 121 15.59 -8.48 17.59
CA ILE A 121 16.29 -9.72 17.96
C ILE A 121 17.63 -9.92 17.26
N ALA A 122 17.86 -9.22 16.14
CA ALA A 122 19.13 -9.28 15.41
C ALA A 122 19.34 -8.03 14.57
N GLU A 123 20.60 -7.79 14.19
CA GLU A 123 21.02 -6.55 13.53
C GLU A 123 20.33 -6.31 12.18
N SER A 124 19.97 -7.40 11.48
CA SER A 124 19.33 -7.38 10.16
C SER A 124 17.83 -6.99 10.19
N ASN A 125 17.44 -5.94 10.93
CA ASN A 125 16.05 -5.48 11.09
C ASN A 125 15.06 -6.63 11.42
N LYS A 126 15.52 -7.63 12.17
CA LYS A 126 14.65 -8.72 12.63
C LYS A 126 13.99 -8.29 13.92
N TRP A 127 12.69 -8.04 13.85
CA TRP A 127 11.85 -7.67 14.98
C TRP A 127 10.88 -8.82 15.28
N ARG A 128 10.65 -9.10 16.56
CA ARG A 128 9.69 -10.10 17.04
C ARG A 128 8.77 -9.46 18.06
N LEU A 129 7.54 -9.94 18.11
CA LEU A 129 6.55 -9.47 19.10
C LEU A 129 6.97 -9.88 20.51
N LYS A 130 7.00 -8.92 21.43
CA LYS A 130 7.45 -9.12 22.82
C LYS A 130 6.64 -10.20 23.55
N HIS A 131 5.32 -10.20 23.38
CA HIS A 131 4.45 -11.20 24.03
C HIS A 131 4.71 -12.63 23.55
N GLN A 132 5.13 -12.82 22.30
CA GLN A 132 5.54 -14.13 21.81
C GLN A 132 6.81 -14.59 22.48
N LEU A 133 7.84 -13.72 22.53
CA LEU A 133 9.11 -14.01 23.19
C LEU A 133 8.93 -14.32 24.69
N VAL A 134 8.08 -13.55 25.38
CA VAL A 134 7.75 -13.77 26.79
C VAL A 134 7.07 -15.13 26.96
N TRP A 135 6.05 -15.43 26.15
CA TRP A 135 5.37 -16.72 26.23
C TRP A 135 6.32 -17.90 25.92
N GLU A 136 7.18 -17.77 24.90
CA GLU A 136 8.14 -18.80 24.51
C GLU A 136 9.18 -19.10 25.59
N LYS A 137 9.59 -18.07 26.36
CA LYS A 137 10.52 -18.23 27.47
C LYS A 137 9.98 -19.17 28.56
N TYR A 138 8.67 -19.19 28.79
CA TYR A 138 8.05 -20.00 29.84
C TYR A 138 7.49 -21.33 29.33
N ASN A 139 6.89 -21.35 28.14
CA ASN A 139 6.13 -22.51 27.63
C ASN A 139 6.84 -23.25 26.47
N GLY A 140 7.95 -22.72 25.96
CA GLY A 140 8.66 -23.27 24.79
C GLY A 140 8.13 -22.70 23.46
N LEU A 141 8.55 -23.31 22.35
CA LEU A 141 8.26 -22.78 21.00
C LEU A 141 6.76 -22.73 20.70
N ILE A 142 6.29 -21.63 20.11
CA ILE A 142 4.91 -21.51 19.64
C ILE A 142 4.67 -22.53 18.51
N PRO A 143 3.74 -23.49 18.66
CA PRO A 143 3.48 -24.47 17.63
C PRO A 143 2.95 -23.84 16.34
N GLN A 144 3.15 -24.52 15.22
CA GLN A 144 2.62 -24.05 13.94
C GLN A 144 1.09 -23.86 14.03
N LYS A 145 0.58 -22.81 13.37
CA LYS A 145 -0.85 -22.44 13.38
C LYS A 145 -1.41 -22.03 14.75
N HIS A 146 -0.56 -21.74 15.73
CA HIS A 146 -0.95 -21.15 17.00
C HIS A 146 -0.50 -19.69 17.09
N VAL A 147 -1.18 -18.94 17.96
CA VAL A 147 -0.93 -17.52 18.23
C VAL A 147 -1.09 -17.25 19.71
N VAL A 148 -0.31 -16.31 20.23
CA VAL A 148 -0.43 -15.84 21.60
C VAL A 148 -1.29 -14.58 21.60
N ILE A 149 -2.30 -14.53 22.46
CA ILE A 149 -3.18 -13.37 22.64
C ILE A 149 -3.10 -12.86 24.09
N PHE A 150 -3.45 -11.59 24.28
CA PHE A 150 -3.66 -10.99 25.60
C PHE A 150 -5.10 -11.24 26.05
N ALA A 151 -5.29 -11.88 27.19
CA ALA A 151 -6.61 -12.24 27.69
C ALA A 151 -7.43 -11.01 28.11
N ASP A 152 -6.77 -10.02 28.69
CA ASP A 152 -7.36 -8.75 29.14
C ASP A 152 -7.47 -7.68 28.04
N GLY A 153 -6.97 -7.94 26.83
CA GLY A 153 -6.93 -6.98 25.73
C GLY A 153 -5.87 -5.88 25.85
N ASP A 154 -5.13 -5.79 26.97
CA ASP A 154 -4.03 -4.85 27.13
C ASP A 154 -2.74 -5.40 26.52
N LYS A 155 -2.34 -4.81 25.39
CA LYS A 155 -1.14 -5.18 24.63
C LYS A 155 0.18 -4.87 25.35
N ARG A 156 0.12 -4.29 26.54
CA ARG A 156 1.26 -3.97 27.42
C ARG A 156 1.35 -4.87 28.65
N ASN A 157 0.33 -5.69 28.92
CA ASN A 157 0.36 -6.61 30.05
C ASN A 157 1.03 -7.94 29.66
N PHE A 158 2.33 -8.06 29.95
CA PHE A 158 3.15 -9.24 29.65
C PHE A 158 3.18 -10.28 30.78
N ASP A 159 2.23 -10.26 31.73
CA ASP A 159 2.09 -11.36 32.69
C ASP A 159 1.80 -12.66 31.95
N ILE A 160 2.58 -13.71 32.24
CA ILE A 160 2.41 -15.03 31.65
C ILE A 160 0.99 -15.59 31.82
N LYS A 161 0.30 -15.24 32.92
CA LYS A 161 -1.09 -15.65 33.16
C LYS A 161 -2.11 -14.95 32.24
N ASN A 162 -1.73 -13.80 31.69
CA ASN A 162 -2.53 -13.03 30.73
C ASN A 162 -2.26 -13.47 29.27
N LEU A 163 -1.14 -14.14 29.01
CA LEU A 163 -0.76 -14.59 27.68
C LEU A 163 -1.30 -16.00 27.41
N ILE A 164 -2.26 -16.10 26.48
CA ILE A 164 -2.91 -17.37 26.16
C ILE A 164 -2.53 -17.80 24.75
N LEU A 165 -2.05 -19.05 24.63
CA LEU A 165 -1.85 -19.70 23.34
C LEU A 165 -3.17 -20.27 22.83
N ILE A 166 -3.57 -19.89 21.63
CA ILE A 166 -4.74 -20.42 20.95
C ILE A 166 -4.43 -20.79 19.50
N SER A 167 -5.20 -21.70 18.92
CA SER A 167 -5.11 -22.00 17.49
C SER A 167 -5.69 -20.83 16.67
N ARG A 168 -5.20 -20.66 15.44
CA ARG A 168 -5.73 -19.64 14.52
C ARG A 168 -7.21 -19.87 14.16
N SER A 169 -7.67 -21.12 14.17
CA SER A 169 -9.09 -21.47 13.96
C SER A 169 -9.97 -20.97 15.09
N LYS A 170 -9.55 -21.15 16.35
CA LYS A 170 -10.26 -20.61 17.52
C LYS A 170 -10.26 -19.07 17.50
N LEU A 171 -9.12 -18.44 17.22
CA LEU A 171 -9.05 -16.99 17.10
C LEU A 171 -10.04 -16.44 16.05
N LEU A 172 -10.18 -17.12 14.91
CA LEU A 172 -11.14 -16.74 13.87
C LEU A 172 -12.59 -16.80 14.39
N ILE A 173 -12.96 -17.86 15.11
CA ILE A 173 -14.29 -18.01 15.70
C ILE A 173 -14.55 -16.91 16.74
N MET A 174 -13.57 -16.65 17.61
CA MET A 174 -13.68 -15.61 18.63
C MET A 174 -13.87 -14.22 18.01
N ASN A 175 -13.08 -13.87 16.99
CA ASN A 175 -13.23 -12.59 16.28
C ASN A 175 -14.58 -12.47 15.58
N LYS A 176 -15.04 -13.53 14.90
CA LYS A 176 -16.34 -13.52 14.19
C LYS A 176 -17.51 -13.28 15.15
N ASN A 177 -17.43 -13.85 16.35
CA ASN A 177 -18.48 -13.81 17.35
C ASN A 177 -18.27 -12.75 18.44
N LYS A 178 -17.25 -11.88 18.30
CA LYS A 178 -16.90 -10.82 19.27
C LYS A 178 -16.71 -11.35 20.71
N LEU A 179 -16.00 -12.47 20.84
CA LEU A 179 -15.75 -13.16 22.12
C LEU A 179 -14.41 -12.76 22.79
N ILE A 180 -13.79 -11.66 22.34
CA ILE A 180 -12.59 -11.09 22.95
C ILE A 180 -13.00 -9.83 23.69
N TYR A 181 -12.72 -9.78 24.98
CA TYR A 181 -13.15 -8.70 25.88
C TYR A 181 -11.95 -8.07 26.57
N ASN A 182 -12.16 -6.90 27.18
CA ASN A 182 -11.15 -6.23 28.01
C ASN A 182 -11.05 -6.83 29.43
N ASN A 183 -11.41 -8.10 29.60
CA ASN A 183 -11.40 -8.82 30.86
C ASN A 183 -10.92 -10.25 30.61
N ALA A 184 -9.89 -10.66 31.33
CA ALA A 184 -9.23 -11.95 31.14
C ALA A 184 -10.15 -13.15 31.34
N GLU A 185 -11.06 -13.11 32.33
CA GLU A 185 -11.98 -14.21 32.61
C GLU A 185 -13.05 -14.34 31.54
N LEU A 186 -13.60 -13.22 31.06
CA LEU A 186 -14.58 -13.23 29.97
C LEU A 186 -13.95 -13.76 28.68
N THR A 187 -12.72 -13.37 28.36
CA THR A 187 -12.00 -13.88 27.18
C THR A 187 -11.69 -15.37 27.33
N LYS A 188 -11.32 -15.85 28.52
CA LYS A 188 -11.16 -17.29 28.80
C LYS A 188 -12.45 -18.07 28.56
N THR A 189 -13.59 -17.56 29.02
CA THR A 189 -14.91 -18.14 28.71
C THR A 189 -15.21 -18.10 27.21
N GLY A 190 -14.85 -17.01 26.52
CA GLY A 190 -14.92 -16.89 25.07
C GLY A 190 -14.12 -17.96 24.32
N ILE A 191 -12.95 -18.36 24.84
CA ILE A 191 -12.14 -19.47 24.29
C ILE A 191 -12.88 -20.81 24.44
N VAL A 192 -13.56 -21.03 25.57
CA VAL A 192 -14.37 -22.24 25.79
C VAL A 192 -15.53 -22.29 24.80
N ILE A 193 -16.27 -21.20 24.63
CA ILE A 193 -17.36 -21.07 23.64
C ILE A 193 -16.83 -21.34 22.23
N ALA A 194 -15.68 -20.76 21.87
CA ALA A 194 -15.07 -20.98 20.56
C ALA A 194 -14.66 -22.44 20.35
N SER A 195 -14.19 -23.12 21.40
CA SER A 195 -13.85 -24.56 21.35
C SER A 195 -15.08 -25.43 21.12
N ILE A 196 -16.22 -25.10 21.75
CA ILE A 196 -17.49 -25.79 21.53
C ILE A 196 -17.96 -25.60 20.08
N GLN A 197 -17.93 -24.37 19.57
CA GLN A 197 -18.34 -24.06 18.20
C GLN A 197 -17.43 -24.71 17.14
N GLU A 198 -16.13 -24.78 17.41
CA GLU A 198 -15.17 -25.50 16.58
C GLU A 198 -15.56 -26.98 16.47
N LYS A 199 -15.82 -27.65 17.61
CA LYS A 199 -16.26 -29.06 17.65
C LYS A 199 -17.60 -29.30 16.95
N ILE A 200 -18.56 -28.39 17.08
CA ILE A 200 -19.84 -28.47 16.36
C ILE A 200 -19.60 -28.43 14.84
N ARG A 201 -18.73 -27.54 14.36
CA ARG A 201 -18.41 -27.44 12.92
C ARG A 201 -17.68 -28.67 12.40
N GLU A 202 -16.74 -29.21 13.17
CA GLU A 202 -16.05 -30.47 12.83
C GLU A 202 -17.03 -31.63 12.64
N ARG A 203 -18.03 -31.75 13.52
CA ARG A 203 -19.08 -32.79 13.42
C ARG A 203 -20.01 -32.59 12.23
N LYS A 204 -20.40 -31.36 11.90
CA LYS A 204 -21.26 -31.06 10.73
C LYS A 204 -20.59 -31.31 9.38
N ARG A 205 -19.25 -31.36 9.35
CA ARG A 205 -18.46 -31.61 8.13
C ARG A 205 -18.22 -33.11 7.89
N ARG A 206 -18.45 -33.94 8.91
CA ARG A 206 -18.47 -35.40 8.77
C ARG A 206 -19.87 -35.83 8.33
#